data_AF-C3PI94-F1
#
_entry.id   AF-C3PI94-F1
#
_cell.length_a   1.000
_cell.length_b   1.000
_cell.length_c   1.000
_cell.angle_alpha   90.00
_cell.angle_beta   90.00
_cell.angle_gamma   90.00
#
_symmetry.space_group_name_H-M   'P 1'
#
loop_
_entity.id
_entity.type
_entity.pdbx_description
1 polymer ?
#
loop_
_entity_poly.entity_id
_entity_poly.type
_entity_poly.pdbx_seq_one_letter_code
_entity_poly.pdbx_strand_id
1 'polypeptide(L)' 'MTTYTTRNEAIQREIIEPLGEYANEHDIDAIADELIVCDATGPNAVYSVGEDADFWAVVAANTI' A
#
# COMPACT_ATOMS: atom_id res chain seq x y z
N MET A 1 4.63 -10.59 -7.75
CA MET A 1 5.01 -9.22 -7.36
C MET A 1 4.55 -8.24 -8.44
N THR A 2 3.46 -7.52 -8.19
CA THR A 2 3.01 -6.43 -9.07
C THR A 2 3.83 -5.19 -8.73
N THR A 3 4.31 -4.49 -9.74
CA THR A 3 5.12 -3.28 -9.59
C THR A 3 4.42 -2.10 -10.23
N TYR A 4 4.54 -0.95 -9.57
CA TYR A 4 3.87 0.29 -9.91
C TYR A 4 4.90 1.40 -10.09
N THR A 5 4.60 2.34 -10.98
CA THR A 5 5.47 3.50 -11.25
C THR A 5 5.27 4.63 -10.25
N THR A 6 4.14 4.63 -9.52
CA THR A 6 3.83 5.64 -8.50
C THR A 6 3.26 4.99 -7.25
N ARG A 7 3.57 5.59 -6.08
CA ARG A 7 3.01 5.16 -4.78
C ARG A 7 1.48 5.20 -4.82
N ASN A 8 0.90 6.26 -5.37
CA ASN A 8 -0.56 6.43 -5.39
C ASN A 8 -1.28 5.34 -6.20
N GLU A 9 -0.69 4.89 -7.31
CA GLU A 9 -1.26 3.81 -8.11
C GLU A 9 -1.21 2.47 -7.36
N ALA A 10 -0.09 2.20 -6.67
CA ALA A 10 0.03 1.05 -5.78
C ALA A 10 -0.98 1.11 -4.63
N ILE A 11 -1.14 2.27 -3.96
CA ILE A 11 -2.13 2.48 -2.91
C ILE A 11 -3.54 2.21 -3.44
N GLN A 12 -3.88 2.77 -4.60
CA GLN A 12 -5.23 2.63 -5.13
C GLN A 12 -5.55 1.16 -5.42
N ARG A 13 -4.63 0.43 -6.05
CA ARG A 13 -4.84 -0.95 -6.48
C ARG A 13 -4.73 -1.99 -5.37
N GLU A 14 -3.76 -1.80 -4.49
CA GLU A 14 -3.41 -2.80 -3.47
C GLU A 14 -4.08 -2.52 -2.12
N ILE A 15 -4.53 -1.29 -1.88
CA ILE A 15 -5.13 -0.87 -0.61
C ILE A 15 -6.58 -0.41 -0.81
N ILE A 16 -6.81 0.63 -1.60
CA ILE A 16 -8.17 1.23 -1.73
C ILE A 16 -9.14 0.27 -2.41
N GLU A 17 -8.77 -0.38 -3.52
CA GLU A 17 -9.63 -1.35 -4.21
C GLU A 17 -10.08 -2.53 -3.30
N PRO A 18 -9.18 -3.19 -2.54
CA PRO A 18 -9.60 -4.25 -1.60
C PRO A 18 -10.32 -3.75 -0.35
N LEU A 19 -10.00 -2.55 0.16
CA LEU A 19 -10.70 -1.95 1.29
C LEU A 19 -12.09 -1.41 0.91
N GLY A 20 -12.28 -0.94 -0.31
CA GLY A 20 -13.55 -0.39 -0.78
C GLY A 20 -14.06 0.76 0.08
N GLU A 21 -15.27 0.64 0.61
CA GLU A 21 -15.91 1.65 1.46
C GLU A 21 -15.21 1.85 2.82
N TYR A 22 -14.58 0.78 3.34
CA TYR A 22 -13.85 0.80 4.60
C TYR A 22 -12.58 1.65 4.51
N ALA A 23 -12.10 1.99 3.31
CA ALA A 23 -10.87 2.79 3.16
C ALA A 23 -10.91 4.14 3.90
N ASN A 24 -12.10 4.69 4.18
CA ASN A 24 -12.25 5.92 4.96
C ASN A 24 -12.19 5.72 6.48
N GLU A 25 -12.30 4.47 6.95
CA GLU A 25 -12.22 4.06 8.37
C GLU A 25 -10.80 3.62 8.76
N HIS A 26 -9.85 3.66 7.80
CA HIS A 26 -8.48 3.22 7.98
C HIS A 26 -7.48 4.28 7.50
N ASP A 27 -6.32 4.34 8.15
CA ASP A 27 -5.25 5.28 7.75
C ASP A 27 -4.47 4.71 6.56
N ILE A 28 -4.93 5.05 5.36
CA ILE A 28 -4.37 4.54 4.10
C ILE A 28 -2.91 4.93 3.92
N ASP A 29 -2.50 6.11 4.39
CA ASP A 29 -1.11 6.56 4.22
C ASP A 29 -0.17 5.76 5.14
N ALA A 30 -0.61 5.48 6.38
CA ALA A 30 0.12 4.60 7.30
C ALA A 30 0.20 3.16 6.78
N ILE A 31 -0.92 2.60 6.28
CA ILE A 31 -0.96 1.27 5.66
C ILE A 31 -0.02 1.22 4.46
N ALA A 32 -0.03 2.25 3.62
CA ALA A 32 0.83 2.34 2.46
C ALA A 32 2.31 2.42 2.82
N ASP A 33 2.67 3.10 3.90
CA ASP A 33 4.05 3.18 4.38
C ASP A 33 4.57 1.80 4.83
N GLU A 34 3.69 1.00 5.43
CA GLU A 34 4.05 -0.31 5.96
C GLU A 34 4.01 -1.42 4.88
N LEU A 35 3.06 -1.37 3.94
CA LEU A 35 2.91 -2.36 2.87
C LEU A 35 3.74 -2.07 1.62
N ILE A 36 3.84 -0.80 1.21
CA ILE A 36 4.41 -0.44 -0.08
C ILE A 36 5.89 -0.15 0.09
N VAL A 37 6.69 -1.05 -0.45
CA VAL A 37 8.13 -0.93 -0.51
C VAL A 37 8.54 -0.21 -1.79
N CYS A 38 9.50 0.69 -1.68
CA CYS A 38 10.11 1.37 -2.80
C CYS A 38 11.49 0.75 -3.10
N ASP A 39 11.60 -0.02 -4.19
CA ASP A 39 12.82 -0.76 -4.53
C ASP A 39 13.91 0.14 -5.14
N ALA A 40 13.55 1.34 -5.61
CA ALA A 40 14.51 2.31 -6.16
C ALA A 40 14.14 3.75 -5.79
N THR A 41 15.15 4.57 -5.47
CA THR A 41 14.97 6.01 -5.27
C THR A 41 15.48 6.76 -6.51
N GLY A 42 14.62 7.55 -7.16
CA GLY A 42 14.97 8.36 -8.33
C GLY A 42 14.05 8.14 -9.55
N PRO A 43 14.52 8.41 -10.80
CA PRO A 43 13.68 8.36 -12.00
C PRO A 43 13.15 6.97 -12.34
N ASN A 44 13.66 5.92 -11.69
CA ASN A 44 13.24 4.53 -11.84
C ASN A 44 12.61 4.00 -10.55
N ALA A 45 11.98 4.84 -9.73
CA ALA A 45 11.32 4.38 -8.52
C ALA A 45 10.22 3.36 -8.86
N VAL A 46 10.36 2.17 -8.27
CA VAL A 46 9.39 1.09 -8.42
C VAL A 46 8.75 0.84 -7.07
N TYR A 47 7.43 0.86 -7.04
CA TYR A 47 6.63 0.59 -5.85
C TYR A 47 6.02 -0.79 -5.96
N SER A 48 6.09 -1.56 -4.89
CA SER A 48 5.54 -2.91 -4.83
C SER A 48 5.14 -3.25 -3.42
N VAL A 49 4.16 -4.13 -3.27
CA VAL A 49 3.81 -4.67 -1.96
C VAL A 49 4.91 -5.63 -1.50
N GLY A 50 5.34 -5.49 -0.25
CA GLY A 50 6.29 -6.43 0.36
C GLY A 50 5.72 -7.85 0.34
N GLU A 51 6.48 -8.81 -0.20
CA GLU A 51 6.02 -10.21 -0.32
C GLU A 51 5.71 -10.88 1.03
N ASP A 52 6.33 -10.39 2.11
CA ASP A 52 6.12 -10.85 3.49
C ASP A 52 5.11 -9.99 4.28
N ALA A 53 4.51 -8.96 3.67
CA ALA A 53 3.59 -8.08 4.36
C ALA A 53 2.16 -8.66 4.41
N ASP A 54 1.66 -8.93 5.60
CA ASP A 54 0.26 -9.34 5.83
C ASP A 54 -0.69 -8.15 5.71
N PHE A 55 -1.25 -7.94 4.51
CA PHE A 55 -2.16 -6.83 4.21
C PHE A 55 -3.23 -6.62 5.29
N TRP A 56 -3.98 -7.67 5.64
CA TRP A 56 -5.06 -7.56 6.62
C TRP A 56 -4.57 -7.28 8.04
N ALA A 57 -3.37 -7.71 8.41
CA ALA A 57 -2.79 -7.40 9.71
C ALA A 57 -2.43 -5.92 9.82
N VAL A 58 -1.83 -5.35 8.76
CA VAL A 58 -1.52 -3.92 8.67
C VAL A 58 -2.79 -3.08 8.68
N VAL A 59 -3.79 -3.45 7.89
CA VAL A 59 -5.09 -2.76 7.84
C VAL A 59 -5.77 -2.74 9.20
N ALA A 60 -5.82 -3.89 9.90
CA ALA A 60 -6.41 -3.99 11.22
C ALA A 60 -5.67 -3.16 12.27
N ALA A 61 -4.34 -3.07 12.17
CA ALA A 61 -3.51 -2.26 13.06
C ALA A 61 -3.66 -0.75 12.85
N ASN A 62 -4.09 -0.32 11.65
CA ASN A 62 -4.20 1.08 11.24
C ASN A 62 -5.67 1.51 11.02
N THR A 63 -6.54 1.20 11.99
CA THR A 63 -7.92 1.69 12.09
C THR A 63 -7.97 3.07 12.77
N ILE A 64 -8.87 3.95 12.34
CA ILE A 64 -9.00 5.32 12.88
C ILE A 64 -10.13 5.43 13.92
#